data_AF-A0A3D0ZUQ1-F1
#
_entry.id   AF-A0A3D0ZUQ1-F1
#
_cell.length_a   1.000
_cell.length_b   1.000
_cell.length_c   1.000
_cell.angle_alpha   90.00
_cell.angle_beta   90.00
_cell.angle_gamma   90.00
#
_symmetry.space_group_name_H-M   'P 1'
#
loop_
_entity.id
_entity.type
_entity.pdbx_description
1 polymer ?
#
loop_
_entity_poly.entity_id
_entity_poly.type
_entity_poly.pdbx_seq_one_letter_code
_entity_poly.pdbx_strand_id
1 'polypeptide(L)'
;MRRKYSVKVVGLLCTPDPTEFHTEHVDTLNLDFGGIPGDRHYGMTRLSGGREKHFQRGTQIKNRRQLSLVSVEELQPLAERLGVAFTPLPGQIGANMLLSGMDKMTKLPPGAVLMFEGGVALH
;
A
#
# COMPACT_ATOMS: atom_id res chain seq x y z
N MET A 1 -22.54 -10.65 10.60
CA MET A 1 -22.68 -10.47 9.14
C MET A 1 -21.43 -9.75 8.62
N ARG A 2 -20.71 -10.29 7.62
CA ARG A 2 -19.51 -9.62 7.06
C ARG A 2 -19.96 -8.40 6.25
N ARG A 3 -19.49 -7.20 6.59
CA ARG A 3 -19.72 -6.00 5.78
C ARG A 3 -18.93 -6.09 4.49
N LYS A 4 -19.57 -5.73 3.37
CA LYS A 4 -18.96 -5.68 2.05
C LYS A 4 -19.00 -4.24 1.56
N TYR A 5 -17.93 -3.83 0.91
CA TYR A 5 -17.78 -2.52 0.29
C TYR A 5 -17.32 -2.72 -1.14
N SER A 6 -17.76 -1.87 -2.05
CA SER A 6 -17.23 -1.82 -3.42
C SER A 6 -16.34 -0.60 -3.53
N VAL A 7 -15.10 -0.81 -3.95
CA VAL A 7 -14.10 0.23 -4.17
C VAL A 7 -13.48 0.03 -5.55
N LYS A 8 -12.91 1.10 -6.10
CA LYS A 8 -12.25 1.08 -7.41
C LYS A 8 -10.76 1.34 -7.24
N VAL A 9 -9.94 0.60 -7.98
CA VAL A 9 -8.53 0.95 -8.19
C VAL A 9 -8.46 2.10 -9.19
N VAL A 10 -7.89 3.22 -8.78
CA VAL A 10 -7.73 4.41 -9.64
C VAL A 10 -6.26 4.74 -9.93
N GLY A 11 -5.33 4.06 -9.25
CA GLY A 11 -3.91 4.11 -9.57
C GLY A 11 -3.18 2.89 -9.03
N LEU A 12 -2.23 2.40 -9.82
CA LEU A 12 -1.27 1.37 -9.44
C LEU A 12 0.13 1.97 -9.51
N LEU A 13 0.95 1.69 -8.51
CA LEU A 13 2.29 2.22 -8.41
C LEU A 13 3.29 1.19 -7.88
N CYS A 14 4.53 1.28 -8.35
CA CYS A 14 5.64 0.42 -7.92
C CYS A 14 6.93 1.22 -7.85
N THR A 15 7.90 0.79 -7.03
CA THR A 15 9.22 1.42 -7.03
C THR A 15 9.95 1.12 -8.35
N PRO A 16 10.53 2.12 -9.04
CA PRO A 16 11.34 1.88 -10.23
C PRO A 16 12.68 1.20 -9.88
N ASP A 17 13.21 1.49 -8.68
CA ASP A 17 14.37 0.86 -8.07
C ASP A 17 14.02 0.38 -6.64
N PRO A 18 14.26 -0.90 -6.29
CA PRO A 18 13.95 -1.43 -4.96
C PRO A 18 14.74 -0.78 -3.82
N THR A 19 15.83 -0.08 -4.11
CA THR A 19 16.63 0.69 -3.13
C THR A 19 16.01 2.04 -2.80
N GLU A 20 15.07 2.51 -3.61
CA GLU A 20 14.32 3.75 -3.41
C GLU A 20 12.98 3.51 -2.71
N PHE A 21 12.33 4.60 -2.26
CA PHE A 21 11.05 4.54 -1.56
C PHE A 21 9.87 5.07 -2.38
N HIS A 22 10.13 6.01 -3.29
CA HIS A 22 9.06 6.58 -4.10
C HIS A 22 8.58 5.54 -5.11
N THR A 23 7.29 5.60 -5.42
CA THR A 23 6.66 4.73 -6.41
C THR A 23 6.18 5.56 -7.59
N GLU A 24 6.19 4.95 -8.78
CA GLU A 24 5.73 5.55 -10.03
C GLU A 24 4.52 4.79 -10.57
N HIS A 25 3.70 5.48 -11.35
CA HIS A 25 2.51 4.89 -11.95
C HIS A 25 2.87 3.79 -12.95
N VAL A 26 2.14 2.68 -12.88
CA VAL A 26 2.26 1.54 -13.79
C VAL A 26 0.89 1.06 -14.22
N ASP A 27 0.79 0.40 -15.38
CA ASP A 27 -0.47 -0.13 -15.89
C ASP A 27 -0.92 -1.40 -15.14
N THR A 28 0.03 -2.17 -14.62
CA THR A 28 -0.23 -3.46 -13.98
C THR A 28 0.71 -3.73 -12.82
N LEU A 29 0.23 -4.45 -11.79
CA LEU A 29 1.06 -5.03 -10.74
C LEU A 29 0.95 -6.56 -10.75
N ASN A 30 2.09 -7.23 -10.75
CA ASN A 30 2.17 -8.67 -10.50
C ASN A 30 2.34 -8.90 -9.01
N LEU A 31 1.53 -9.79 -8.44
CA LEU A 31 1.53 -10.08 -7.01
C LEU A 31 1.79 -11.56 -6.75
N ASP A 32 2.65 -11.84 -5.79
CA ASP A 32 2.86 -13.17 -5.20
C ASP A 32 2.73 -13.10 -3.66
N PHE A 33 3.04 -14.19 -2.96
CA PHE A 33 2.98 -14.24 -1.49
C PHE A 33 3.96 -13.29 -0.79
N GLY A 34 4.99 -12.82 -1.49
CA GLY A 34 5.98 -11.86 -1.04
C GLY A 34 5.59 -10.40 -1.26
N GLY A 35 4.55 -10.11 -2.06
CA GLY A 35 4.15 -8.75 -2.46
C GLY A 35 4.33 -8.55 -3.96
N ILE A 36 4.92 -7.43 -4.37
CA ILE A 36 5.21 -7.11 -5.78
C ILE A 36 6.67 -7.48 -6.07
N PRO A 37 6.98 -8.49 -6.90
CA PRO A 37 8.36 -8.81 -7.27
C PRO A 37 9.09 -7.58 -7.83
N GLY A 38 10.25 -7.26 -7.26
CA GLY A 38 11.03 -6.07 -7.65
C GLY A 38 10.68 -4.79 -6.89
N ASP A 39 9.58 -4.74 -6.11
CA ASP A 39 9.30 -3.61 -5.24
C ASP A 39 10.21 -3.61 -4.00
N ARG A 40 10.52 -2.41 -3.47
CA ARG A 40 11.25 -2.24 -2.21
C ARG A 40 10.76 -3.15 -1.07
N HIS A 41 9.45 -3.32 -0.95
CA HIS A 41 8.83 -4.03 0.16
C HIS A 41 8.61 -5.52 -0.13
N TYR A 42 9.12 -6.03 -1.25
CA TYR A 42 9.03 -7.42 -1.63
C TYR A 42 9.70 -8.36 -0.62
N GLY A 43 9.05 -9.50 -0.39
CA GLY A 43 9.62 -10.65 0.28
C GLY A 43 8.82 -11.10 1.50
N MET A 44 8.96 -12.38 1.83
CA MET A 44 8.29 -13.01 2.99
C MET A 44 8.80 -12.48 4.34
N THR A 45 10.01 -11.91 4.34
CA THR A 45 10.67 -11.36 5.53
C THR A 45 11.25 -9.99 5.25
N ARG A 46 11.40 -9.18 6.29
CA ARG A 46 12.07 -7.87 6.23
C ARG A 46 12.85 -7.60 7.52
N LEU A 47 13.73 -6.61 7.51
CA LEU A 47 14.42 -6.16 8.71
C LEU A 47 13.52 -5.23 9.54
N SER A 48 13.48 -5.42 10.86
CA SER A 48 12.74 -4.56 11.80
C SER A 48 13.25 -3.11 11.74
N GLY A 49 12.33 -2.16 11.91
CA GLY A 49 12.65 -0.72 11.95
C GLY A 49 12.00 -0.02 13.13
N GLY A 50 11.84 1.31 13.05
CA GLY A 50 11.20 2.09 14.12
C GLY A 50 9.71 1.76 14.37
N ARG A 51 9.08 0.99 13.47
CA ARG A 51 7.69 0.56 13.56
C ARG A 51 7.52 -0.69 14.43
N GLU A 52 8.57 -1.48 14.65
CA GLU A 52 8.53 -2.72 15.43
C GLU A 52 9.42 -2.65 16.67
N LYS A 53 9.02 -1.79 17.61
CA LYS A 53 9.79 -1.46 18.84
C LYS A 53 10.10 -2.65 19.76
N HIS A 54 9.43 -3.78 19.57
CA HIS A 54 9.62 -5.00 20.37
C HIS A 54 10.83 -5.84 19.93
N PHE A 55 11.42 -5.53 18.76
CA PHE A 55 12.64 -6.20 18.27
C PHE A 55 13.81 -5.23 18.30
N GLN A 56 15.02 -5.78 18.45
CA GLN A 56 16.23 -5.01 18.14
C GLN A 56 16.16 -4.55 16.67
N ARG A 57 16.61 -3.33 16.37
CA ARG A 57 16.59 -2.81 15.00
C ARG A 57 17.47 -3.68 14.11
N GLY A 58 16.98 -4.05 12.93
CA GLY A 58 17.71 -4.92 12.00
C GLY A 58 17.44 -6.42 12.19
N THR A 59 16.62 -6.83 13.16
CA THR A 59 16.19 -8.24 13.29
C THR A 59 15.32 -8.64 12.10
N GLN A 60 15.60 -9.79 11.48
CA GLN A 60 14.74 -10.35 10.44
C GLN A 60 13.41 -10.83 11.04
N ILE A 61 12.30 -10.36 10.47
CA ILE A 61 10.93 -10.64 10.92
C ILE A 61 10.03 -10.95 9.73
N LYS A 62 8.87 -11.57 9.97
CA LYS A 62 7.84 -11.76 8.94
C LYS A 62 7.41 -10.40 8.38
N ASN A 63 7.36 -10.29 7.06
CA ASN A 63 6.87 -9.09 6.39
C ASN A 63 5.34 -9.05 6.46
N ARG A 64 4.79 -8.02 7.12
CA ARG A 64 3.36 -7.71 7.14
C ARG A 64 3.06 -6.36 6.48
N ARG A 65 4.00 -5.86 5.69
CA ARG A 65 4.02 -4.54 5.07
C ARG A 65 4.43 -4.65 3.61
N GLN A 66 3.97 -5.71 2.95
CA GLN A 66 4.29 -6.04 1.56
C GLN A 66 3.67 -5.06 0.56
N LEU A 67 2.59 -4.39 0.95
CA LEU A 67 1.86 -3.41 0.15
C LEU A 67 1.48 -2.20 1.00
N SER A 68 1.40 -1.04 0.37
CA SER A 68 0.80 0.18 0.93
C SER A 68 -0.37 0.63 0.07
N LEU A 69 -1.51 0.89 0.70
CA LEU A 69 -2.74 1.32 0.04
C LEU A 69 -3.19 2.65 0.64
N VAL A 70 -3.68 3.54 -0.20
CA VAL A 70 -4.25 4.85 0.17
C VAL A 70 -5.55 5.08 -0.59
N SER A 71 -6.42 5.95 -0.08
CA SER A 71 -7.67 6.32 -0.75
C SER A 71 -7.65 7.78 -1.21
N VAL A 72 -8.33 8.08 -2.31
CA VAL A 72 -8.54 9.45 -2.79
C VAL A 72 -9.20 10.28 -1.70
N GLU A 73 -10.22 9.72 -1.04
CA GLU A 73 -11.04 10.40 -0.04
C GLU A 73 -10.24 10.85 1.19
N GLU A 74 -9.23 10.08 1.60
CA GLU A 74 -8.39 10.43 2.75
C GLU A 74 -7.16 11.25 2.33
N LEU A 75 -6.63 11.03 1.13
CA LEU A 75 -5.38 11.65 0.67
C LEU A 75 -5.58 13.02 0.01
N GLN A 76 -6.68 13.25 -0.71
CA GLN A 76 -6.98 14.52 -1.37
C GLN A 76 -7.11 15.69 -0.37
N PRO A 77 -7.89 15.58 0.72
CA PRO A 77 -7.95 16.64 1.72
C PRO A 77 -6.61 16.86 2.44
N LEU A 78 -5.77 15.82 2.55
CA LEU A 78 -4.42 15.94 3.10
C LEU A 78 -3.52 16.75 2.17
N ALA A 79 -3.57 16.49 0.86
CA ALA A 79 -2.82 17.23 -0.15
C ALA A 79 -3.17 18.73 -0.10
N GLU A 80 -4.47 19.05 -0.05
CA GLU A 80 -4.98 20.42 0.04
C GLU A 80 -4.50 21.12 1.31
N ARG A 81 -4.58 20.45 2.47
CA ARG A 81 -4.11 21.00 3.76
C ARG A 81 -2.61 21.23 3.81
N LEU A 82 -1.84 20.40 3.11
CA LEU A 82 -0.38 20.53 3.02
C LEU A 82 0.07 21.50 1.93
N GLY A 83 -0.84 21.94 1.05
CA GLY A 83 -0.51 22.80 -0.09
C GLY A 83 0.35 22.10 -1.15
N VAL A 84 0.21 20.78 -1.31
CA VAL A 84 0.97 19.98 -2.28
C VAL A 84 0.06 19.47 -3.40
N ALA A 85 0.64 19.21 -4.57
CA ALA A 85 -0.10 18.61 -5.67
C ALA A 85 -0.54 17.18 -5.33
N PHE A 86 -1.81 16.85 -5.61
CA PHE A 86 -2.34 15.52 -5.32
C PHE A 86 -1.72 14.42 -6.19
N THR A 87 -1.61 14.63 -7.50
CA THR A 87 -1.16 13.60 -8.45
C THR A 87 0.16 12.91 -8.07
N PRO A 88 1.26 13.62 -7.72
CA PRO A 88 2.49 12.96 -7.32
C PRO A 88 2.45 12.38 -5.89
N LEU A 89 1.50 12.82 -5.05
CA LEU A 89 1.52 12.53 -3.62
C LEU A 89 1.45 11.04 -3.28
N PRO A 90 0.58 10.20 -3.89
CA PRO A 90 0.59 8.74 -3.65
C PRO A 90 1.97 8.12 -3.87
N GLY A 91 2.65 8.51 -4.96
CA GLY A 91 3.99 8.03 -5.30
C GLY A 91 5.06 8.50 -4.32
N GLN A 92 4.99 9.76 -3.93
CA GLN A 92 5.92 10.39 -2.98
C GLN A 92 5.86 9.79 -1.57
N ILE A 93 4.72 9.22 -1.18
CA ILE A 93 4.55 8.52 0.10
C ILE A 93 4.72 7.00 -0.01
N GLY A 94 5.15 6.50 -1.18
CA GLY A 94 5.43 5.08 -1.41
C GLY A 94 4.20 4.18 -1.39
N ALA A 95 3.04 4.69 -1.84
CA ALA A 95 1.84 3.87 -1.99
C ALA A 95 1.98 2.94 -3.19
N ASN A 96 1.39 1.74 -3.14
CA ASN A 96 1.32 0.82 -4.28
C ASN A 96 -0.03 0.85 -4.98
N MET A 97 -1.10 1.21 -4.26
CA MET A 97 -2.44 1.34 -4.85
C MET A 97 -3.16 2.57 -4.29
N LEU A 98 -3.75 3.34 -5.20
CA LEU A 98 -4.70 4.40 -4.89
C LEU A 98 -6.12 3.88 -5.18
N LEU A 99 -6.97 3.88 -4.16
CA LEU A 99 -8.34 3.41 -4.22
C LEU A 99 -9.33 4.58 -4.13
N SER A 100 -10.55 4.37 -4.62
CA SER A 100 -11.69 5.29 -4.42
C SER A 100 -12.97 4.54 -4.07
N GLY A 101 -13.92 5.22 -3.46
CA GLY A 101 -15.22 4.71 -3.02
C GLY A 101 -15.32 4.44 -1.51
N MET A 102 -14.38 4.92 -0.69
CA MET A 102 -14.41 4.68 0.77
C MET A 102 -13.78 5.82 1.60
N ASP A 103 -14.63 6.59 2.31
CA ASP A 103 -14.25 7.77 3.11
C ASP A 103 -13.41 7.52 4.37
N LYS A 104 -13.16 6.26 4.78
CA LYS A 104 -12.44 5.91 6.02
C LYS A 104 -11.66 4.61 5.89
N MET A 105 -10.92 4.45 4.79
CA MET A 105 -10.20 3.21 4.50
C MET A 105 -9.14 2.89 5.58
N THR A 106 -8.51 3.90 6.18
CA THR A 106 -7.58 3.71 7.31
C THR A 106 -8.22 3.08 8.55
N LYS A 107 -9.56 3.05 8.64
CA LYS A 107 -10.32 2.43 9.75
C LYS A 107 -10.74 0.99 9.47
N LEU A 108 -10.33 0.41 8.35
CA LEU A 108 -10.55 -1.02 8.10
C LEU A 108 -9.94 -1.84 9.25
N PRO A 109 -10.67 -2.83 9.78
CA PRO A 109 -10.15 -3.67 10.84
C PRO A 109 -9.00 -4.54 10.30
N PRO A 110 -8.03 -4.93 11.15
CA PRO A 110 -7.07 -5.97 10.80
C PRO A 110 -7.78 -7.23 10.29
N GLY A 111 -7.27 -7.81 9.20
CA GLY A 111 -7.88 -8.96 8.53
C GLY A 111 -9.03 -8.63 7.58
N ALA A 112 -9.26 -7.35 7.26
CA ALA A 112 -10.06 -6.98 6.10
C ALA A 112 -9.44 -7.57 4.82
N VAL A 113 -10.28 -8.15 3.97
CA VAL A 113 -9.83 -8.80 2.73
C VAL A 113 -10.28 -7.97 1.53
N LEU A 114 -9.34 -7.60 0.66
CA LEU A 114 -9.64 -6.98 -0.63
C LEU A 114 -9.59 -8.05 -1.71
N MET A 115 -10.68 -8.24 -2.44
CA MET A 115 -10.78 -9.20 -3.53
C MET A 115 -10.92 -8.46 -4.85
N PHE A 116 -10.13 -8.87 -5.84
CA PHE A 116 -10.10 -8.27 -7.17
C PHE A 116 -10.75 -9.21 -8.18
N GLU A 117 -11.27 -8.69 -9.29
CA GLU A 117 -11.95 -9.47 -10.32
C GLU A 117 -11.08 -10.61 -10.90
N GLY A 118 -9.75 -10.39 -10.98
CA GLY A 118 -8.78 -11.40 -11.42
C GLY A 118 -8.43 -12.48 -10.38
N GLY A 119 -9.15 -12.55 -9.24
CA GLY A 119 -8.94 -13.57 -8.21
C GLY A 119 -7.82 -13.27 -7.20
N VAL A 120 -7.11 -12.15 -7.36
CA VAL A 120 -6.15 -11.67 -6.36
C VAL A 120 -6.89 -11.32 -5.06
N ALA A 121 -6.32 -11.73 -3.93
CA ALA A 121 -6.81 -11.39 -2.61
C ALA A 121 -5.69 -10.83 -1.72
N LEU A 122 -5.95 -9.69 -1.07
CA LEU A 122 -5.06 -9.10 -0.07
C LEU A 122 -5.66 -9.32 1.32
N HIS A 123 -4.85 -9.75 2.28
CA HIS A 123 -5.26 -10.18 3.62
C HIS A 123 -4.58 -9.39 4.75
#